data_AF-A0A0F9I8B5-F1
#
_entry.id   AF-A0A0F9I8B5-F1
#
_cell.length_a   1.000
_cell.length_b   1.000
_cell.length_c   1.000
_cell.angle_alpha   90.00
_cell.angle_beta   90.00
_cell.angle_gamma   90.00
#
_symmetry.space_group_name_H-M   'P 1'
#
loop_
_entity.id
_entity.type
_entity.pdbx_description
1 polymer ?
#
loop_
_entity_poly.entity_id
_entity_poly.type
_entity_poly.pdbx_seq_one_letter_code
_entity_poly.pdbx_strand_id
1 'polypeptide(L)'
;MEGEDEVKNAFTQALNVYNNGNEDAKKLAEYWFFETVVRIHREGEGASYTGLKPAGLDPGPMIPKVDKALEDGDISEVTKYLQDAVAEEITEHFKHVMHSKDYDVDDVPSARKHINAYLHLTLYSHHLYHFIKNPVLHEKQDEH
;
A
#
# COMPACT_ATOMS: atom_id res chain seq x y z
N MET A 1 13.10 -16.99 -7.86
CA MET A 1 12.41 -15.68 -7.80
C MET A 1 13.25 -14.72 -8.60
N GLU A 2 12.68 -13.87 -9.46
CA GLU A 2 13.48 -12.83 -10.13
C GLU A 2 14.27 -12.03 -9.07
N GLY A 3 15.58 -11.89 -9.27
CA GLY A 3 16.48 -11.17 -8.36
C GLY A 3 17.03 -11.96 -7.15
N GLU A 4 16.62 -13.21 -6.91
CA GLU A 4 17.10 -13.98 -5.74
C GLU A 4 18.63 -14.17 -5.73
N ASP A 5 19.21 -14.53 -6.87
CA ASP A 5 20.65 -14.72 -7.01
C ASP A 5 21.41 -13.39 -6.87
N GLU A 6 20.81 -12.29 -7.33
CA GLU A 6 21.37 -10.95 -7.14
C GLU A 6 21.39 -10.56 -5.66
N VAL A 7 20.30 -10.82 -4.92
CA VAL A 7 20.25 -10.59 -3.47
C VAL A 7 21.29 -11.42 -2.72
N LYS A 8 21.44 -12.72 -3.05
CA LYS A 8 22.44 -13.59 -2.42
C LYS A 8 23.87 -13.11 -2.69
N ASN A 9 24.14 -12.70 -3.93
CA ASN A 9 25.44 -12.16 -4.31
C ASN A 9 25.72 -10.83 -3.60
N ALA A 10 24.76 -9.91 -3.60
CA ALA A 10 24.85 -8.63 -2.91
C ALA A 10 25.09 -8.82 -1.40
N PHE A 11 24.36 -9.75 -0.77
CA PHE A 11 24.57 -10.09 0.64
C PHE A 11 26.00 -10.57 0.90
N THR A 12 26.50 -11.47 0.06
CA THR A 12 27.86 -12.03 0.20
C THR A 12 28.92 -10.93 0.08
N GLN A 13 28.77 -10.02 -0.90
CA GLN A 13 29.70 -8.90 -1.10
C GLN A 13 29.65 -7.90 0.05
N ALA A 14 28.44 -7.49 0.46
CA ALA A 14 28.24 -6.57 1.57
C ALA A 14 28.80 -7.13 2.88
N LEU A 15 28.56 -8.42 3.16
CA LEU A 15 29.07 -9.09 4.35
C LEU A 15 30.60 -9.14 4.36
N ASN A 16 31.24 -9.38 3.21
CA ASN A 16 32.69 -9.38 3.11
C ASN A 16 33.29 -7.98 3.38
N VAL A 17 32.70 -6.92 2.82
CA VAL A 17 33.13 -5.54 3.07
C VAL A 17 32.89 -5.16 4.52
N TYR A 18 31.74 -5.54 5.08
CA TYR A 18 31.38 -5.26 6.47
C TYR A 18 32.37 -5.89 7.47
N ASN A 19 32.72 -7.16 7.27
CA ASN A 19 33.60 -7.90 8.19
C ASN A 19 35.05 -7.41 8.15
N ASN A 20 35.52 -6.90 7.01
CA ASN A 20 36.92 -6.50 6.82
C ASN A 20 37.14 -4.98 6.78
N GLY A 21 36.06 -4.19 6.81
CA GLY A 21 36.09 -2.75 6.66
C GLY A 21 36.18 -1.97 7.98
N ASN A 22 36.57 -0.71 7.88
CA ASN A 22 36.40 0.27 8.96
C ASN A 22 34.92 0.69 9.09
N GLU A 23 34.61 1.54 10.07
CA GLU A 23 33.21 1.94 10.34
C GLU A 23 32.51 2.61 9.16
N ASP A 24 33.23 3.39 8.34
CA ASP A 24 32.64 4.01 7.14
C ASP A 24 32.35 2.97 6.04
N ALA A 25 33.25 2.00 5.86
CA ALA A 25 33.05 0.90 4.92
C ALA A 25 31.87 0.00 5.33
N LYS A 26 31.69 -0.23 6.63
CA LYS A 26 30.54 -0.98 7.15
C LYS A 26 29.21 -0.29 6.83
N LYS A 27 29.10 1.00 7.13
CA LYS A 27 27.90 1.79 6.83
C LYS A 27 27.59 1.81 5.34
N LEU A 28 28.63 1.93 4.50
CA LEU A 28 28.46 1.89 3.05
C LEU A 28 28.00 0.52 2.55
N ALA A 29 28.53 -0.57 3.12
CA ALA A 29 28.12 -1.93 2.78
C ALA A 29 26.66 -2.21 3.18
N GLU A 30 26.25 -1.80 4.38
CA GLU A 30 24.85 -1.89 4.83
C GLU A 30 23.92 -1.10 3.90
N TYR A 31 24.25 0.18 3.66
CA TYR A 31 23.45 1.05 2.81
C TYR A 31 23.28 0.47 1.40
N TRP A 32 24.37 0.05 0.76
CA TRP A 32 24.35 -0.52 -0.58
C TRP A 32 23.55 -1.82 -0.65
N PHE A 33 23.65 -2.68 0.37
CA PHE A 33 22.86 -3.91 0.43
C PHE A 33 21.36 -3.61 0.53
N PHE A 34 20.95 -2.73 1.44
CA PHE A 34 19.54 -2.35 1.57
C PHE A 34 19.01 -1.67 0.32
N GLU A 35 19.79 -0.79 -0.30
CA GLU A 35 19.46 -0.14 -1.58
C GLU A 35 19.15 -1.20 -2.65
N THR A 36 20.02 -2.21 -2.75
CA THR A 36 19.91 -3.30 -3.73
C THR A 36 18.64 -4.13 -3.49
N VAL A 37 18.40 -4.56 -2.25
CA VAL A 37 17.21 -5.37 -1.91
C VAL A 37 15.91 -4.58 -2.15
N VAL A 38 15.87 -3.31 -1.75
CA VAL A 38 14.69 -2.45 -1.95
C VAL A 38 14.44 -2.21 -3.43
N ARG A 39 15.48 -1.95 -4.22
CA ARG A 39 15.35 -1.77 -5.67
C ARG A 39 14.78 -3.02 -6.34
N ILE A 40 15.34 -4.20 -6.08
CA ILE A 40 14.86 -5.48 -6.65
C ILE A 40 13.41 -5.74 -6.24
N HIS A 41 13.05 -5.48 -4.98
CA HIS A 41 11.67 -5.62 -4.52
C HIS A 41 10.71 -4.66 -5.24
N ARG A 42 11.10 -3.39 -5.43
CA ARG A 42 10.31 -2.40 -6.19
C ARG A 42 10.13 -2.78 -7.65
N GLU A 43 11.19 -3.29 -8.30
CA GLU A 43 11.15 -3.80 -9.67
C GLU A 43 10.16 -4.96 -9.80
N GLY A 44 10.17 -5.90 -8.85
CA GLY A 44 9.18 -7.00 -8.78
C GLY A 44 7.74 -6.53 -8.54
N GLU A 45 7.53 -5.34 -7.97
CA GLU A 45 6.22 -4.69 -7.84
C GLU A 45 5.87 -3.81 -9.07
N GLY A 46 6.70 -3.77 -10.10
CA GLY A 46 6.49 -2.94 -11.29
C GLY A 46 6.58 -1.44 -11.02
N ALA A 47 7.31 -1.01 -9.99
CA ALA A 47 7.41 0.41 -9.63
C ALA A 47 8.86 0.91 -9.56
N SER A 48 9.00 2.22 -9.70
CA SER A 48 10.30 2.89 -9.65
C SER A 48 10.90 2.89 -8.23
N TYR A 49 12.21 2.70 -8.16
CA TYR A 49 12.98 2.93 -6.94
C TYR A 49 13.16 4.44 -6.70
N THR A 50 12.81 4.90 -5.49
CA THR A 50 12.85 6.34 -5.12
C THR A 50 13.81 6.64 -3.97
N GLY A 51 14.79 5.75 -3.72
CA GLY A 51 15.69 5.86 -2.57
C GLY A 51 15.24 5.07 -1.34
N LEU A 52 16.18 4.82 -0.43
CA LEU A 52 15.89 4.27 0.90
C LEU A 52 15.13 5.30 1.72
N LYS A 53 13.99 4.90 2.29
CA LYS A 53 13.23 5.75 3.19
C LYS A 53 13.87 5.77 4.58
N PRO A 54 13.76 6.88 5.33
CA PRO A 54 14.23 6.94 6.72
C PRO A 54 13.60 5.84 7.57
N ALA A 55 14.36 5.31 8.53
CA ALA A 55 13.81 4.43 9.55
C ALA A 55 12.79 5.18 10.43
N GLY A 56 11.82 4.45 11.01
CA GLY A 56 10.83 5.03 11.92
C GLY A 56 9.63 5.71 11.23
N LEU A 57 9.41 5.46 9.94
CA LEU A 57 8.14 5.81 9.31
C LEU A 57 7.00 5.01 9.95
N ASP A 58 5.88 5.69 10.16
CA ASP A 58 4.65 5.06 10.61
C ASP A 58 4.20 4.03 9.55
N PRO A 59 4.16 2.72 9.88
CA PRO A 59 3.70 1.68 8.96
C PRO A 59 2.19 1.77 8.68
N GLY A 60 1.48 2.68 9.36
CA GLY A 60 0.04 2.77 9.35
C GLY A 60 -0.59 1.75 10.29
N PRO A 61 -1.93 1.79 10.43
CA PRO A 61 -2.63 1.04 11.47
C PRO A 61 -2.73 -0.46 11.19
N MET A 62 -2.57 -0.90 9.95
CA MET A 62 -2.88 -2.28 9.55
C MET A 62 -1.77 -3.27 9.87
N ILE A 63 -0.49 -2.90 9.68
CA ILE A 63 0.64 -3.81 9.95
C ILE A 63 0.64 -4.28 11.40
N PRO A 64 0.62 -3.39 12.42
CA PRO A 64 0.61 -3.84 13.82
C PRO A 64 -0.63 -4.66 14.19
N LYS A 65 -1.79 -4.39 13.58
CA LYS A 65 -3.02 -5.14 13.83
C LYS A 65 -2.97 -6.55 13.24
N VAL A 66 -2.40 -6.70 12.05
CA VAL A 66 -2.21 -8.01 11.42
C VAL A 66 -1.18 -8.82 12.20
N ASP A 67 -0.06 -8.21 12.61
CA ASP A 67 0.96 -8.89 13.43
C ASP A 67 0.34 -9.45 14.72
N LYS A 68 -0.42 -8.62 15.44
CA LYS A 68 -1.12 -9.05 16.65
C LYS A 68 -2.16 -10.14 16.37
N ALA A 69 -2.93 -10.03 15.28
CA ALA A 69 -3.90 -11.05 14.91
C ALA A 69 -3.24 -12.41 14.62
N LEU A 70 -2.03 -12.41 14.06
CA LEU A 70 -1.26 -13.63 13.85
C LEU A 70 -0.71 -14.21 15.16
N GLU A 71 -0.26 -13.35 16.08
CA GLU A 71 0.18 -13.76 17.43
C GLU A 71 -0.96 -14.38 18.23
N ASP A 72 -2.14 -13.74 18.21
CA ASP A 72 -3.33 -14.16 18.96
C ASP A 72 -4.09 -15.30 18.26
N GLY A 73 -3.83 -15.53 16.96
CA GLY A 73 -4.59 -16.46 16.12
C GLY A 73 -6.03 -16.01 15.83
N ASP A 74 -6.32 -14.70 15.93
CA ASP A 74 -7.65 -14.12 15.77
C ASP A 74 -7.65 -12.88 14.85
N ILE A 75 -8.30 -13.01 13.69
CA ILE A 75 -8.40 -11.96 12.66
C ILE A 75 -9.56 -10.97 12.90
N SER A 76 -10.34 -11.15 13.97
CA SER A 76 -11.58 -10.40 14.21
C SER A 76 -11.36 -8.90 14.33
N GLU A 77 -10.28 -8.47 15.02
CA GLU A 77 -9.98 -7.04 15.19
C GLU A 77 -9.64 -6.37 13.84
N VAL A 78 -8.81 -7.03 13.02
CA VAL A 78 -8.45 -6.56 11.67
C VAL A 78 -9.68 -6.41 10.80
N THR A 79 -10.54 -7.44 10.81
CA THR A 79 -11.78 -7.46 10.02
C THR A 79 -12.72 -6.33 10.43
N LYS A 80 -12.94 -6.15 11.73
CA LYS A 80 -13.79 -5.09 12.26
C LYS A 80 -13.25 -3.71 11.91
N TYR A 81 -11.96 -3.49 12.08
CA TYR A 81 -11.35 -2.19 11.79
C TYR A 81 -11.55 -1.78 10.32
N LEU A 82 -11.39 -2.72 9.37
CA LEU A 82 -11.66 -2.47 7.96
C LEU A 82 -13.15 -2.23 7.68
N GLN A 83 -14.05 -2.98 8.32
CA GLN A 83 -15.49 -2.77 8.19
C GLN A 83 -15.90 -1.38 8.66
N ASP A 84 -15.38 -0.93 9.81
CA ASP A 84 -15.67 0.39 10.37
C ASP A 84 -15.16 1.51 9.44
N ALA A 85 -13.93 1.39 8.93
CA ALA A 85 -13.35 2.35 7.99
C ALA A 85 -14.15 2.44 6.67
N VAL A 86 -14.56 1.29 6.11
CA VAL A 86 -15.39 1.26 4.90
C VAL A 86 -16.76 1.88 5.15
N ALA A 87 -17.37 1.58 6.29
CA ALA A 87 -18.68 2.12 6.66
C ALA A 87 -18.63 3.64 6.82
N GLU A 88 -17.58 4.18 7.45
CA GLU A 88 -17.36 5.62 7.61
C GLU A 88 -17.27 6.34 6.26
N GLU A 89 -16.37 5.89 5.38
CA GLU A 89 -16.14 6.52 4.07
C GLU A 89 -17.38 6.48 3.16
N ILE A 90 -18.07 5.33 3.09
CA ILE A 90 -19.31 5.21 2.31
C ILE A 90 -20.39 6.14 2.86
N THR A 91 -20.50 6.23 4.20
CA THR A 91 -21.47 7.10 4.86
C THR A 91 -21.19 8.58 4.57
N GLU A 92 -19.93 9.00 4.62
CA GLU A 92 -19.54 10.37 4.29
C GLU A 92 -19.83 10.71 2.82
N HIS A 93 -19.46 9.85 1.88
CA HIS A 93 -19.81 10.04 0.47
C HIS A 93 -21.33 10.11 0.25
N PHE A 94 -22.11 9.28 0.93
CA PHE A 94 -23.57 9.33 0.85
C PHE A 94 -24.14 10.65 1.38
N LYS A 95 -23.64 11.15 2.51
CA LYS A 95 -24.04 12.46 3.05
C LYS A 95 -23.78 13.59 2.03
N HIS A 96 -22.65 13.56 1.32
CA HIS A 96 -22.33 14.55 0.29
C HIS A 96 -23.30 14.51 -0.90
N VAL A 97 -23.71 13.31 -1.34
CA VAL A 97 -24.76 13.14 -2.35
C VAL A 97 -26.08 13.73 -1.87
N MET A 98 -26.49 13.39 -0.64
CA MET A 98 -27.76 13.86 -0.08
C MET A 98 -27.78 15.38 0.12
N HIS A 99 -26.67 15.98 0.53
CA HIS A 99 -26.57 17.44 0.70
C HIS A 99 -26.66 18.22 -0.62
N SER A 100 -26.36 17.58 -1.75
CA SER A 100 -26.43 18.20 -3.08
C SER A 100 -27.70 17.83 -3.86
N LYS A 101 -28.57 16.99 -3.30
CA LYS A 101 -29.71 16.40 -4.02
C LYS A 101 -30.80 17.40 -4.37
N ASP A 102 -31.06 18.34 -3.48
CA ASP A 102 -32.11 19.34 -3.66
C ASP A 102 -31.51 20.57 -4.34
N TYR A 103 -31.68 20.65 -5.66
CA TYR A 103 -31.26 21.78 -6.49
C TYR A 103 -32.38 22.17 -7.45
N ASP A 104 -32.38 23.43 -7.88
CA ASP A 104 -33.27 23.90 -8.95
C ASP A 104 -32.84 23.26 -10.28
N VAL A 105 -33.77 22.65 -11.00
CA VAL A 105 -33.50 21.97 -12.29
C VAL A 105 -32.96 22.93 -13.36
N ASP A 106 -33.22 24.23 -13.22
CA ASP A 106 -32.70 25.26 -14.11
C ASP A 106 -31.30 25.77 -13.67
N ASP A 107 -30.80 25.37 -12.49
CA ASP A 107 -29.45 25.65 -11.99
C ASP A 107 -28.46 24.54 -12.40
N VAL A 108 -27.92 24.70 -13.62
CA VAL A 108 -26.93 23.79 -14.20
C VAL A 108 -25.68 23.58 -13.31
N PRO A 109 -25.05 24.62 -12.73
CA PRO A 109 -23.98 24.44 -11.74
C PRO A 109 -24.33 23.50 -10.59
N SER A 110 -25.49 23.68 -9.95
CA SER A 110 -25.92 22.83 -8.83
C SER A 110 -26.23 21.40 -9.27
N ALA A 111 -26.86 21.23 -10.44
CA ALA A 111 -27.05 19.92 -11.05
C ALA A 111 -25.73 19.18 -11.29
N ARG A 112 -24.70 19.89 -11.79
CA ARG A 112 -23.37 19.32 -12.01
C ARG A 112 -22.69 18.91 -10.70
N LYS A 113 -22.84 19.71 -9.64
CA LYS A 113 -22.34 19.38 -8.30
C LYS A 113 -22.96 18.08 -7.79
N HIS A 114 -24.28 17.93 -7.94
CA HIS A 114 -24.98 16.71 -7.54
C HIS A 114 -24.51 15.48 -8.31
N ILE A 115 -24.44 15.57 -9.65
CA ILE A 115 -23.99 14.46 -10.50
C ILE A 115 -22.56 14.05 -10.13
N ASN A 116 -21.66 15.00 -9.87
CA ASN A 116 -20.29 14.69 -9.45
C ASN A 116 -20.26 13.95 -8.10
N ALA A 117 -21.03 14.39 -7.11
CA ALA A 117 -21.12 13.70 -5.83
C ALA A 117 -21.65 12.26 -6.00
N TYR A 118 -22.70 12.09 -6.82
CA TYR A 118 -23.26 10.77 -7.15
C TYR A 118 -22.24 9.86 -7.83
N LEU A 119 -21.51 10.38 -8.81
CA LEU A 119 -20.46 9.64 -9.52
C LEU A 119 -19.32 9.25 -8.58
N HIS A 120 -18.90 10.13 -7.68
CA HIS A 120 -17.86 9.82 -6.69
C HIS A 120 -18.28 8.65 -5.80
N LEU A 121 -19.47 8.68 -5.19
CA LEU A 121 -19.96 7.57 -4.37
C LEU A 121 -20.04 6.26 -5.18
N THR A 122 -20.56 6.34 -6.40
CA THR A 122 -20.72 5.18 -7.29
C THR A 122 -19.38 4.55 -7.65
N LEU A 123 -18.43 5.36 -8.12
CA LEU A 123 -17.10 4.90 -8.53
C LEU A 123 -16.28 4.41 -7.34
N TYR A 124 -16.33 5.10 -6.21
CA TYR A 124 -15.68 4.67 -4.97
C TYR A 124 -16.16 3.28 -4.56
N SER A 125 -17.49 3.09 -4.49
CA SER A 125 -18.09 1.81 -4.10
C SER A 125 -17.77 0.70 -5.11
N HIS A 126 -17.78 1.02 -6.41
CA HIS A 126 -17.46 0.08 -7.47
C HIS A 126 -15.98 -0.37 -7.41
N HIS A 127 -15.05 0.57 -7.29
CA HIS A 127 -13.62 0.26 -7.19
C HIS A 127 -13.28 -0.51 -5.91
N LEU A 128 -13.89 -0.16 -4.78
CA LEU A 128 -13.70 -0.89 -3.53
C LEU A 128 -14.22 -2.33 -3.64
N TYR A 129 -15.41 -2.54 -4.21
CA TYR A 129 -15.93 -3.88 -4.48
C TYR A 129 -15.00 -4.67 -5.40
N HIS A 130 -14.52 -4.05 -6.47
CA HIS A 130 -13.60 -4.69 -7.40
C HIS A 130 -12.28 -5.06 -6.73
N PHE A 131 -11.71 -4.17 -5.90
CA PHE A 131 -10.50 -4.44 -5.15
C PHE A 131 -10.64 -5.64 -4.20
N ILE A 132 -11.80 -5.76 -3.54
CA ILE A 132 -12.10 -6.89 -2.64
C ILE A 132 -12.34 -8.20 -3.41
N LYS A 133 -13.00 -8.15 -4.57
CA LYS A 133 -13.39 -9.35 -5.34
C LYS A 133 -12.37 -9.81 -6.37
N ASN A 134 -11.50 -8.92 -6.81
CA ASN A 134 -10.38 -9.19 -7.71
C ASN A 134 -9.09 -8.66 -7.06
N PRO A 135 -8.65 -9.25 -5.94
CA PRO A 135 -7.44 -8.80 -5.29
C PRO A 135 -6.27 -8.97 -6.25
N VAL A 136 -5.47 -7.92 -6.43
CA VAL A 136 -4.14 -8.08 -7.00
C VAL A 136 -3.32 -8.77 -5.92
N LEU A 137 -3.18 -10.09 -6.03
CA LEU A 137 -2.34 -10.86 -5.13
C LEU A 137 -0.88 -10.47 -5.37
N HIS A 138 -0.07 -10.40 -4.32
CA HIS A 138 1.38 -10.55 -4.44
C HIS A 138 1.68 -12.01 -4.84
N GLU A 139 1.33 -12.39 -6.06
CA GLU A 139 1.76 -13.65 -6.65
C GLU A 139 2.90 -13.40 -7.64
N LYS A 140 3.98 -14.14 -7.42
CA LYS A 140 5.07 -14.33 -8.37
C LYS A 140 4.44 -14.70 -9.72
N GLN A 141 4.83 -14.01 -10.79
CA GLN A 141 4.55 -14.51 -12.13
C GLN A 141 5.29 -15.85 -12.28
N ASP A 142 4.53 -16.95 -12.28
CA ASP A 142 5.02 -18.23 -12.74
C ASP A 142 5.27 -18.14 -14.26
N GLU A 143 6.44 -18.66 -14.62
CA GLU A 143 7.10 -18.58 -15.93
C GLU A 143 6.29 -19.23 -17.08
N HIS A 144 6.41 -18.63 -18.27
CA HIS A 144 6.31 -19.32 -19.55
C HIS A 144 7.56 -19.03 -20.38
#